data_AF-N1U2A9-F1
#
_entry.id   AF-N1U2A9-F1
#
_cell.length_a   1.000
_cell.length_b   1.000
_cell.length_c   1.000
_cell.angle_alpha   90.00
_cell.angle_beta   90.00
_cell.angle_gamma   90.00
#
_symmetry.space_group_name_H-M   'P 1'
#
loop_
_entity.id
_entity.type
_entity.pdbx_description
1 polymer ?
#
loop_
_entity_poly.entity_id
_entity_poly.type
_entity_poly.pdbx_seq_one_letter_code
_entity_poly.pdbx_strand_id
1 'polypeptide(L)'
;MRFMNPSTVRLNFKLNLIRHLRDGKRMTLEELASVTGINNRKDLKEQLGELFFLGATPHIADLIQVDYDSETDTFGLILPFRFDSSLRLSIREWLALRKILEEVTETSSDPQTNSTARKILKKIVSIVPVAGQEALSSYKTDIQEAIRNEKSLNLEYQSRTGEKPTRRKVD
;
A
#
# COMPACT_ATOMS: atom_id res chain seq x y z
N MET A 1 -24.43 14.32 12.25
CA MET A 1 -23.93 12.98 11.86
C MET A 1 -23.14 13.11 10.57
N ARG A 2 -21.82 12.86 10.57
CA ARG A 2 -21.04 12.85 9.33
C ARG A 2 -21.18 11.47 8.67
N PHE A 3 -21.81 11.40 7.50
CA PHE A 3 -21.85 10.16 6.71
C PHE A 3 -20.42 9.81 6.28
N MET A 4 -19.91 8.66 6.73
CA MET A 4 -18.64 8.12 6.24
C MET A 4 -18.80 7.68 4.79
N ASN A 5 -17.77 7.90 3.97
CA ASN A 5 -17.71 7.44 2.59
C ASN A 5 -17.83 5.90 2.56
N PRO A 6 -18.69 5.32 1.71
CA PRO A 6 -18.85 3.87 1.56
C PRO A 6 -17.53 3.10 1.35
N SER A 7 -16.58 3.71 0.65
CA SER A 7 -15.25 3.15 0.38
C SER A 7 -14.44 3.01 1.67
N THR A 8 -14.55 3.98 2.58
CA THR A 8 -13.86 4.00 3.88
C THR A 8 -14.50 3.00 4.84
N VAL A 9 -15.83 2.86 4.82
CA VAL A 9 -16.55 1.85 5.61
C VAL A 9 -16.10 0.44 5.21
N ARG A 10 -16.04 0.17 3.90
CA ARG A 10 -15.58 -1.11 3.36
C ARG A 10 -14.13 -1.42 3.72
N LEU A 11 -13.24 -0.43 3.65
CA LEU A 11 -11.83 -0.61 4.04
C LEU A 11 -11.68 -0.90 5.54
N ASN A 12 -12.39 -0.14 6.39
CA ASN A 12 -12.37 -0.36 7.84
C ASN A 12 -12.91 -1.74 8.23
N PHE A 13 -13.98 -2.19 7.56
CA PHE A 13 -14.50 -3.54 7.73
C PHE A 13 -13.43 -4.60 7.44
N LYS A 14 -12.73 -4.48 6.31
CA LYS A 14 -11.65 -5.40 5.92
C LYS A 14 -10.48 -5.42 6.93
N LEU A 15 -10.01 -4.25 7.36
CA LEU A 15 -8.93 -4.14 8.34
C LEU A 15 -9.32 -4.74 9.70
N ASN A 16 -10.56 -4.52 10.13
CA ASN A 16 -11.08 -5.10 11.37
C ASN A 16 -11.21 -6.62 11.28
N LEU A 17 -11.71 -7.17 10.17
CA LEU A 17 -11.75 -8.62 9.96
C LEU A 17 -10.36 -9.25 10.06
N ILE A 18 -9.38 -8.69 9.35
CA ILE A 18 -8.00 -9.18 9.38
C ILE A 18 -7.48 -9.19 10.82
N ARG A 19 -7.72 -8.12 11.59
CA ARG A 19 -7.28 -8.04 12.99
C ARG A 19 -7.86 -9.16 13.86
N HIS A 20 -9.12 -9.52 13.66
CA HIS A 20 -9.84 -10.47 14.52
C HIS A 20 -9.66 -11.93 14.11
N LEU A 21 -9.51 -12.20 12.81
CA LEU A 21 -9.33 -13.54 12.26
C LEU A 21 -7.86 -13.91 12.02
N ARG A 22 -6.92 -13.02 12.36
CA ARG A 22 -5.47 -13.30 12.31
C ARG A 22 -5.11 -14.52 13.17
N ASP A 23 -4.04 -15.20 12.78
CA ASP A 23 -3.40 -16.30 13.53
C ASP A 23 -4.30 -17.55 13.66
N GLY A 24 -5.14 -17.81 12.65
CA GLY A 24 -5.96 -19.02 12.56
C GLY A 24 -7.22 -18.99 13.45
N LYS A 25 -7.58 -17.83 13.99
CA LYS A 25 -8.84 -17.65 14.72
C LYS A 25 -10.04 -17.79 13.79
N ARG A 26 -11.05 -18.49 14.27
CA ARG A 26 -12.35 -18.64 13.61
C ARG A 26 -13.43 -17.98 14.45
N MET A 27 -14.41 -17.38 13.78
CA MET A 27 -15.51 -16.69 14.45
C MET A 27 -16.83 -17.01 13.78
N THR A 28 -17.88 -17.16 14.58
CA THR A 28 -19.25 -17.23 14.10
C THR A 28 -19.69 -15.89 13.50
N LEU A 29 -20.79 -15.90 12.77
CA LEU A 29 -21.33 -14.68 12.19
C LEU A 29 -21.81 -13.66 13.24
N GLU A 30 -22.23 -14.13 14.42
CA GLU A 30 -22.64 -13.27 15.53
C GLU A 30 -21.45 -12.57 16.19
N GLU A 31 -20.35 -13.30 16.40
CA GLU A 31 -19.09 -12.73 16.88
C GLU A 31 -18.54 -11.70 15.88
N LEU A 32 -18.58 -12.02 14.58
CA LEU A 32 -18.18 -11.10 13.53
C LEU A 32 -19.03 -9.83 13.50
N ALA A 33 -20.35 -9.94 13.65
CA ALA A 33 -21.25 -8.78 13.74
C ALA A 33 -20.87 -7.87 14.93
N SER A 34 -20.59 -8.49 16.09
CA SER A 34 -20.20 -7.78 17.31
C SER A 34 -18.88 -7.01 17.15
N VAL A 35 -17.85 -7.63 16.53
CA VAL A 35 -16.52 -7.02 16.41
C VAL A 35 -16.38 -6.07 15.22
N THR A 36 -17.19 -6.23 14.17
CA THR A 36 -17.15 -5.38 12.97
C THR A 36 -18.12 -4.20 13.04
N GLY A 37 -19.08 -4.22 13.96
CA GLY A 37 -20.11 -3.19 14.11
C GLY A 37 -21.20 -3.21 13.02
N ILE A 38 -21.24 -4.28 12.22
CA ILE A 38 -22.31 -4.49 11.22
C ILE A 38 -23.43 -5.28 11.87
N ASN A 39 -24.51 -4.57 12.24
CA ASN A 39 -25.68 -5.18 12.88
C ASN A 39 -26.61 -5.89 11.89
N ASN A 40 -26.43 -5.68 10.58
CA ASN A 40 -27.24 -6.32 9.55
C ASN A 40 -26.57 -7.61 9.04
N ARG A 41 -27.21 -8.75 9.36
CA ARG A 41 -26.75 -10.08 8.98
C ARG A 41 -26.59 -10.26 7.46
N LYS A 42 -27.45 -9.62 6.66
CA LYS A 42 -27.43 -9.70 5.20
C LYS A 42 -26.23 -8.96 4.63
N ASP A 43 -26.00 -7.72 5.09
CA ASP A 43 -24.88 -6.89 4.65
C ASP A 43 -23.55 -7.51 5.07
N LEU A 44 -23.48 -8.12 6.26
CA LEU A 44 -22.31 -8.85 6.72
C LEU A 44 -22.00 -10.05 5.82
N LYS A 45 -23.02 -10.85 5.46
CA LYS A 45 -22.87 -11.96 4.51
C LYS A 45 -22.48 -11.49 3.11
N GLU A 46 -23.01 -10.36 2.65
CA GLU A 46 -22.65 -9.77 1.37
C GLU A 46 -21.19 -9.31 1.36
N GLN A 47 -20.74 -8.61 2.40
CA GLN A 47 -19.34 -8.19 2.55
C GLN A 47 -18.38 -9.37 2.70
N LEU A 48 -18.77 -10.43 3.41
CA LEU A 48 -18.01 -11.69 3.48
C LEU A 48 -18.02 -12.44 2.14
N GLY A 49 -19.14 -12.42 1.42
CA GLY A 49 -19.27 -12.98 0.08
C GLY A 49 -18.39 -12.25 -0.94
N GLU A 50 -18.28 -10.92 -0.86
CA GLU A 50 -17.32 -10.17 -1.67
C GLU A 50 -15.86 -10.57 -1.39
N LEU A 51 -15.54 -10.94 -0.16
CA LEU A 51 -14.22 -11.50 0.20
C LEU A 51 -14.06 -12.95 -0.28
N PHE A 52 -15.16 -13.70 -0.42
CA PHE A 52 -15.21 -15.04 -0.99
C PHE A 52 -15.06 -15.04 -2.53
N PHE A 53 -15.62 -14.03 -3.21
CA PHE A 53 -15.65 -13.87 -4.67
C PHE A 53 -14.59 -12.90 -5.23
N LEU A 54 -13.63 -12.44 -4.43
CA LEU A 54 -12.43 -11.72 -4.89
C LEU A 54 -11.45 -12.68 -5.60
N GLY A 55 -11.95 -13.35 -6.63
CA GLY A 55 -11.24 -14.31 -7.46
C GLY A 55 -11.71 -14.19 -8.91
N ALA A 56 -11.33 -13.11 -9.60
CA ALA A 56 -11.32 -13.07 -11.08
C ALA A 56 -10.57 -11.84 -11.66
N THR A 57 -9.47 -11.39 -11.06
CA THR A 57 -8.51 -10.51 -11.78
C THR A 57 -7.20 -11.26 -12.00
N PRO A 58 -6.76 -11.51 -13.25
CA PRO A 58 -5.73 -12.52 -13.53
C PRO A 58 -4.30 -12.19 -13.08
N HIS A 59 -4.05 -11.02 -12.45
CA HIS A 59 -2.70 -10.48 -12.31
C HIS A 59 -2.35 -9.87 -10.94
N ILE A 60 -3.20 -10.03 -9.93
CA ILE A 60 -2.89 -9.64 -8.54
C ILE A 60 -3.13 -10.87 -7.67
N ALA A 61 -2.05 -11.41 -7.08
CA ALA A 61 -2.16 -12.47 -6.10
C ALA A 61 -2.71 -11.85 -4.80
N ASP A 62 -4.04 -11.84 -4.64
CA ASP A 62 -4.67 -11.35 -3.42
C ASP A 62 -4.33 -12.28 -2.25
N LEU A 63 -3.82 -11.68 -1.18
CA LEU A 63 -3.08 -12.33 -0.10
C LEU A 63 -3.98 -12.92 1.00
N ILE A 64 -5.32 -12.82 0.88
CA ILE A 64 -6.28 -13.15 1.94
C ILE A 64 -7.57 -13.71 1.35
N GLN A 65 -7.95 -14.92 1.76
CA GLN A 65 -9.21 -15.58 1.44
C GLN A 65 -10.02 -15.80 2.73
N VAL A 66 -11.34 -15.72 2.67
CA VAL A 66 -12.22 -16.10 3.79
C VAL A 66 -12.67 -17.54 3.57
N ASP A 67 -12.51 -18.39 4.59
CA ASP A 67 -13.02 -19.76 4.56
C ASP A 67 -14.19 -19.93 5.53
N TYR A 68 -15.15 -20.75 5.13
CA TYR A 68 -16.33 -21.06 5.94
C TYR A 68 -16.34 -22.56 6.25
N ASP A 69 -16.41 -22.87 7.54
CA ASP A 69 -16.57 -24.22 8.04
C ASP A 69 -18.04 -24.46 8.40
N SER A 70 -18.69 -25.32 7.60
CA SER A 70 -20.10 -25.65 7.76
C SER A 70 -20.40 -26.53 8.97
N GLU A 71 -19.42 -27.23 9.53
CA GLU A 71 -19.62 -28.08 10.71
C GLU A 71 -19.72 -27.23 11.99
N THR A 72 -18.92 -26.17 12.05
CA THR A 72 -18.85 -25.27 13.22
C THR A 72 -19.59 -23.94 13.04
N ASP A 73 -20.13 -23.66 11.84
CA ASP A 73 -20.71 -22.36 11.45
C ASP A 73 -19.74 -21.19 11.70
N THR A 74 -18.46 -21.42 11.42
CA THR A 74 -17.39 -20.44 11.67
C THR A 74 -16.66 -20.01 10.40
N PHE A 75 -16.28 -18.73 10.38
CA PHE A 75 -15.50 -18.10 9.34
C PHE A 75 -14.06 -17.91 9.81
N GLY A 76 -13.10 -18.23 8.95
CA GLY A 76 -11.68 -18.01 9.14
C GLY A 76 -11.07 -17.23 7.99
N LEU A 77 -9.75 -16.99 8.07
CA LEU A 77 -8.97 -16.50 6.95
C LEU A 77 -7.95 -17.54 6.51
N ILE A 78 -7.99 -17.91 5.22
CA ILE A 78 -6.90 -18.58 4.54
C ILE A 78 -5.94 -17.51 4.03
N LEU A 79 -4.76 -17.48 4.64
CA LEU A 79 -3.64 -16.69 4.14
C LEU A 79 -2.72 -17.66 3.37
N PRO A 80 -2.56 -17.52 2.03
CA PRO A 80 -1.66 -18.38 1.25
C PRO A 80 -0.18 -18.27 1.65
N PHE A 81 0.19 -17.35 2.55
CA PHE A 81 1.55 -17.18 3.03
C PHE A 81 1.59 -17.00 4.55
N ARG A 82 2.63 -17.54 5.19
CA ARG A 82 3.00 -17.11 6.54
C ARG A 82 3.39 -15.63 6.48
N PHE A 83 3.04 -14.82 7.49
CA PHE A 83 3.43 -13.41 7.60
C PHE A 83 4.96 -13.19 7.54
N ASP A 84 5.74 -14.27 7.62
CA ASP A 84 7.19 -14.28 7.42
C ASP A 84 7.62 -14.12 5.95
N SER A 85 6.68 -14.12 5.01
CA SER A 85 6.97 -13.89 3.59
C SER A 85 7.22 -12.41 3.29
N SER A 86 8.24 -12.15 2.47
CA SER A 86 8.63 -10.81 2.04
C SER A 86 7.44 -10.04 1.47
N LEU A 87 7.13 -8.87 2.05
CA LEU A 87 6.06 -7.97 1.59
C LEU A 87 6.28 -7.61 0.11
N ARG A 88 5.38 -8.05 -0.77
CA ARG A 88 5.40 -7.70 -2.19
C ARG A 88 4.52 -6.48 -2.40
N LEU A 89 5.14 -5.31 -2.49
CA LEU A 89 4.45 -4.05 -2.84
C LEU A 89 4.79 -3.65 -4.28
N SER A 90 3.82 -3.01 -4.94
CA SER A 90 4.06 -2.29 -6.19
C SER A 90 4.94 -1.05 -5.97
N ILE A 91 5.52 -0.50 -7.04
CA ILE A 91 6.35 0.72 -6.98
C ILE A 91 5.58 1.90 -6.35
N ARG A 92 4.29 2.04 -6.67
CA ARG A 92 3.45 3.12 -6.12
C ARG A 92 3.25 2.97 -4.61
N GLU A 93 3.00 1.75 -4.16
CA GLU A 93 2.85 1.44 -2.73
C GLU A 93 4.16 1.63 -1.97
N TRP A 94 5.31 1.26 -2.56
CA TRP A 94 6.62 1.54 -1.99
C TRP A 94 6.88 3.04 -1.82
N LEU A 95 6.54 3.86 -2.82
CA LEU A 95 6.70 5.31 -2.75
C LEU A 95 5.76 5.93 -1.70
N ALA A 96 4.52 5.46 -1.62
CA ALA A 96 3.56 5.92 -0.62
C ALA A 96 4.01 5.56 0.81
N LEU A 97 4.42 4.31 1.04
CA LEU A 97 4.92 3.85 2.33
C LEU A 97 6.15 4.64 2.76
N ARG A 98 7.09 4.89 1.83
CA ARG A 98 8.27 5.71 2.10
C ARG A 98 7.91 7.11 2.58
N LYS A 99 7.02 7.80 1.86
CA LYS A 99 6.61 9.17 2.22
C LYS A 99 6.00 9.22 3.63
N ILE A 100 5.13 8.26 3.94
CA ILE A 100 4.53 8.15 5.29
C ILE A 100 5.62 7.96 6.34
N LEU A 101 6.60 7.08 6.08
CA LEU A 101 7.67 6.82 7.03
C LEU A 101 8.61 8.03 7.19
N GLU A 102 8.89 8.79 6.12
CA GLU A 102 9.66 10.04 6.17
C GLU A 102 8.94 11.06 7.07
N GLU A 103 7.66 11.30 6.82
CA GLU A 103 6.81 12.18 7.65
C GLU A 103 6.79 11.74 9.12
N VAL A 104 6.66 10.44 9.39
CA VAL A 104 6.70 9.89 10.76
C VAL A 104 8.06 10.10 11.41
N THR A 105 9.18 9.97 10.68
CA THR A 105 10.51 10.22 11.26
C THR A 105 10.77 11.69 11.59
N GLU A 106 10.13 12.61 10.87
CA GLU A 106 10.25 14.06 11.09
C GLU A 106 9.32 14.55 12.20
N THR A 107 8.13 13.97 12.32
CA THR A 107 7.07 14.48 13.21
C THR A 107 6.87 13.67 14.50
N SER A 108 7.31 12.41 14.56
CA SER A 108 7.07 11.57 15.72
C SER A 108 7.99 11.91 16.89
N SER A 109 7.36 12.31 18.01
CA SER A 109 8.03 12.55 19.30
C SER A 109 8.33 11.26 20.07
N ASP A 110 7.75 10.12 19.65
CA ASP A 110 7.99 8.81 20.28
C ASP A 110 9.29 8.16 19.76
N PRO A 111 10.31 7.97 20.62
CA PRO A 111 11.60 7.42 20.20
C PRO A 111 11.50 6.01 19.59
N GLN A 112 10.55 5.19 20.08
CA GLN A 112 10.42 3.80 19.64
C GLN A 112 9.79 3.71 18.24
N THR A 113 8.74 4.47 17.99
CA THR A 113 8.12 4.63 16.66
C THR A 113 9.12 5.20 15.66
N ASN A 114 9.85 6.25 16.03
CA ASN A 114 10.86 6.86 15.15
C ASN A 114 11.99 5.87 14.82
N SER A 115 12.50 5.13 15.80
CA SER A 115 13.54 4.11 15.57
C SER A 115 13.08 2.98 14.64
N THR A 116 11.82 2.57 14.75
CA THR A 116 11.23 1.53 13.91
C THR A 116 11.03 2.04 12.49
N ALA A 117 10.50 3.26 12.33
CA ALA A 117 10.34 3.90 11.03
C ALA A 117 11.67 4.05 10.29
N ARG A 118 12.75 4.48 10.98
CA ARG A 118 14.10 4.55 10.41
C ARG A 118 14.64 3.20 9.96
N LYS A 119 14.43 2.13 10.74
CA LYS A 119 14.84 0.77 10.36
C LYS A 119 14.12 0.29 9.10
N ILE A 120 12.83 0.60 8.97
CA ILE A 120 12.03 0.24 7.79
C ILE A 120 12.48 1.08 6.58
N LEU A 121 12.66 2.39 6.73
CA LEU A 121 13.18 3.27 5.67
C LEU A 121 14.52 2.78 5.13
N LYS A 122 15.46 2.40 6.00
CA LYS A 122 16.77 1.86 5.59
C LYS A 122 16.62 0.60 4.75
N LYS A 123 15.67 -0.29 5.08
CA LYS A 123 15.36 -1.47 4.27
C LYS A 123 14.77 -1.08 2.91
N ILE A 124 13.85 -0.12 2.87
CA ILE A 124 13.24 0.36 1.62
C ILE A 124 14.31 0.96 0.69
N VAL A 125 15.16 1.84 1.22
CA VAL A 125 16.26 2.47 0.45
C VAL A 125 17.24 1.42 -0.11
N SER A 126 17.46 0.31 0.60
CA SER A 126 18.33 -0.77 0.13
C SER A 126 17.74 -1.62 -1.01
N ILE A 127 16.41 -1.64 -1.16
CA ILE A 127 15.69 -2.45 -2.16
C ILE A 127 15.28 -1.59 -3.36
N VAL A 128 14.90 -0.34 -3.11
CA VAL A 128 14.58 0.67 -4.12
C VAL A 128 15.74 1.65 -4.13
N PRO A 129 16.80 1.39 -4.92
CA PRO A 129 17.93 2.32 -5.02
C PRO A 129 17.41 3.61 -5.64
N VAL A 130 17.27 4.64 -4.80
CA VAL A 130 16.98 5.99 -5.27
C VAL A 130 18.29 6.75 -5.37
N ALA A 131 19.17 6.26 -6.25
CA ALA A 131 20.19 7.13 -6.81
C ALA A 131 19.46 8.17 -7.68
N GLY A 132 19.53 9.44 -7.29
CA GLY A 132 19.11 10.56 -8.12
C GLY A 132 17.77 11.22 -7.82
N GLN A 133 17.11 11.02 -6.66
CA GLN A 133 15.90 11.82 -6.35
C GLN A 133 16.20 13.31 -6.20
N GLU A 134 17.34 13.66 -5.59
CA GLU A 134 17.80 15.05 -5.51
C GLU A 134 18.09 15.60 -6.90
N ALA A 135 18.81 14.85 -7.75
CA ALA A 135 19.05 15.23 -9.14
C ALA A 135 17.74 15.35 -9.96
N LEU A 136 16.76 14.45 -9.75
CA LEU A 136 15.45 14.51 -10.39
C LEU A 136 14.64 15.71 -9.90
N SER A 137 14.80 16.12 -8.64
CA SER A 137 14.13 17.29 -8.08
C SER A 137 14.67 18.60 -8.66
N SER A 138 15.99 18.69 -8.91
CA SER A 138 16.58 19.83 -9.61
C SER A 138 16.15 19.84 -11.08
N TYR A 139 16.21 18.70 -11.79
CA TYR A 139 15.73 18.63 -13.18
C TYR A 139 14.24 18.99 -13.31
N LYS A 140 13.42 18.55 -12.37
CA LYS A 140 11.99 18.89 -12.35
C LYS A 140 11.80 20.40 -12.18
N THR A 141 12.53 21.02 -11.26
CA THR A 141 12.45 22.47 -11.02
C THR A 141 12.90 23.26 -12.26
N ASP A 142 14.02 22.87 -12.86
CA ASP A 142 14.57 23.53 -14.05
C ASP A 142 13.63 23.42 -15.26
N ILE A 143 13.01 22.26 -15.47
CA ILE A 143 11.99 22.04 -16.52
C ILE A 143 10.74 22.88 -16.26
N GLN A 144 10.25 22.91 -15.02
CA GLN A 144 9.07 23.70 -14.67
C GLN A 144 9.32 25.20 -14.85
N GLU A 145 10.51 25.68 -14.50
CA GLU A 145 10.89 27.07 -14.68
C GLU A 145 11.07 27.45 -16.15
N ALA A 146 11.68 26.58 -16.95
CA ALA A 146 11.84 26.78 -18.38
C ALA A 146 10.49 26.87 -19.11
N ILE A 147 9.54 25.98 -18.79
CA ILE A 147 8.17 26.03 -19.33
C ILE A 147 7.48 27.34 -18.92
N ARG A 148 7.58 27.73 -17.65
CA ARG A 148 6.95 28.96 -17.13
C ARG A 148 7.50 30.21 -17.82
N ASN A 149 8.78 30.22 -18.15
CA ASN A 149 9.47 31.38 -18.70
C ASN A 149 9.65 31.30 -20.24
N GLU A 150 9.07 30.31 -20.91
CA GLU A 150 9.21 30.06 -22.36
C GLU A 150 10.68 30.00 -22.81
N LYS A 151 11.53 29.35 -22.02
CA LYS A 151 12.97 29.21 -22.28
C LYS A 151 13.30 27.80 -22.73
N SER A 152 14.16 27.69 -23.73
CA SER A 152 14.76 26.42 -24.12
C SER A 152 15.70 25.88 -23.03
N LEU A 153 15.77 24.55 -22.91
CA LEU A 153 16.67 23.83 -22.01
C LEU A 153 17.74 23.05 -22.76
N ASN A 154 18.94 22.99 -22.18
CA ASN A 154 19.98 22.07 -22.63
C ASN A 154 20.00 20.85 -21.71
N LEU A 155 19.53 19.72 -22.21
CA LEU A 155 19.46 18.47 -21.46
C LEU A 155 20.55 17.50 -21.93
N GLU A 156 21.18 16.84 -20.97
CA GLU A 156 22.16 15.79 -21.21
C GLU A 156 21.47 14.42 -21.12
N TYR A 157 21.44 13.70 -22.24
CA TYR A 157 20.79 12.40 -22.37
C TYR A 157 21.82 11.29 -22.36
N GLN A 158 21.70 10.37 -21.41
CA GLN A 158 22.47 9.14 -21.41
C GLN A 158 21.91 8.17 -22.47
N SER A 159 22.79 7.65 -23.33
CA SER A 159 22.39 6.63 -24.32
C SER A 159 22.08 5.30 -23.63
N ARG A 160 21.01 4.63 -24.06
CA ARG A 160 20.63 3.29 -23.55
C ARG A 160 21.66 2.22 -23.88
N THR A 161 22.47 2.41 -24.91
CA THR A 161 23.48 1.46 -25.39
C THR A 161 24.85 1.65 -24.72
N GLY A 162 24.98 2.51 -23.72
CA GLY A 162 26.24 2.75 -23.01
C GLY A 162 27.19 3.73 -23.71
N GLU A 163 26.74 4.39 -24.78
CA GLU A 163 27.50 5.46 -25.43
C GLU A 163 27.60 6.72 -24.56
N LYS A 164 28.51 7.63 -24.94
CA LYS A 164 28.73 8.91 -24.26
C LYS A 164 27.43 9.73 -24.17
N PRO A 165 27.20 10.44 -23.06
CA PRO A 165 26.04 11.31 -22.93
C PRO A 165 26.02 12.37 -24.04
N THR A 166 24.82 12.63 -24.58
CA THR A 166 24.61 13.61 -25.64
C THR A 166 23.83 14.81 -25.12
N ARG A 167 24.35 16.02 -25.33
CA ARG A 167 23.65 17.26 -24.98
C ARG A 167 22.78 17.70 -26.13
N ARG A 168 21.50 17.98 -25.84
CA ARG A 168 20.54 18.48 -26.82
C ARG A 168 19.81 19.68 -26.27
N LYS A 169 19.63 20.68 -27.12
CA LYS A 169 18.71 21.79 -26.87
C LYS A 169 17.29 21.29 -27.13
N VAL A 170 16.39 21.55 -26.18
CA VAL A 170 14.97 21.21 -26.23
C VAL A 170 14.21 22.52 -26.02
N ASP A 171 13.39 22.88 -26.98
CA ASP A 171 12.53 24.07 -26.94
C ASP A 171 11.16 23.73 -26.31
#